data_AF-A0A972MXI3-F1
#
_entry.id   AF-A0A972MXI3-F1
#
_cell.length_a   1.000
_cell.length_b   1.000
_cell.length_c   1.000
_cell.angle_alpha   90.00
_cell.angle_beta   90.00
_cell.angle_gamma   90.00
#
_symmetry.space_group_name_H-M   'P 1'
#
loop_
_entity.id
_entity.type
_entity.pdbx_description
1 polymer ?
#
loop_
_entity_poly.entity_id
_entity_poly.type
_entity_poly.pdbx_seq_one_letter_code
_entity_poly.pdbx_strand_id
1 'polypeptide(L)'
;MSNQPMFKTHTFEISFTKEVNYESIQELCRQIDLAVDYYKYTQITLNINSPGGELAALKHYLFMLNKWREKGVNIVTIGEVSVASAAALMLCLGDFGSRYCYPHTNILFHYARLAGVSNLTSEKSTELSKELSKADDELLTLVSQHISKHISGHFYPLDTLKIEGKKFTKKERMSAQSLQKLIKTELDRLFVLDNRIEPTAAKSFLLIDHIL
;
A
#
# COMPACT_ATOMS: atom_id res chain seq x y z
N MET A 1 -36.76 -0.48 -28.88
CA MET A 1 -36.18 -1.75 -28.39
C MET A 1 -35.27 -1.44 -27.21
N SER A 2 -35.81 -1.55 -26.00
CA SER A 2 -35.08 -1.37 -24.75
C SER A 2 -34.64 -2.74 -24.24
N ASN A 3 -33.33 -2.97 -24.12
CA ASN A 3 -32.74 -3.84 -23.10
C ASN A 3 -31.22 -3.73 -23.15
N GLN A 4 -30.66 -2.88 -22.28
CA GLN A 4 -29.36 -3.15 -21.71
C GLN A 4 -29.56 -3.22 -20.19
N PRO A 5 -29.14 -4.31 -19.51
CA PRO A 5 -29.10 -4.31 -18.07
C PRO A 5 -28.10 -3.23 -17.61
N MET A 6 -28.58 -2.30 -16.80
CA MET A 6 -27.77 -1.26 -16.16
C MET A 6 -26.93 -1.93 -15.06
N PHE A 7 -25.82 -2.57 -15.42
CA PHE A 7 -24.87 -3.12 -14.44
C PHE A 7 -24.13 -1.96 -13.77
N LYS A 8 -24.73 -1.36 -12.74
CA LYS A 8 -23.98 -0.49 -11.82
C LYS A 8 -23.04 -1.37 -11.03
N THR A 9 -21.74 -1.09 -11.14
CA THR A 9 -20.70 -1.58 -10.24
C THR A 9 -21.13 -1.28 -8.80
N HIS A 10 -21.46 -2.31 -8.04
CA HIS A 10 -21.71 -2.15 -6.62
C HIS A 10 -20.35 -1.95 -5.98
N THR A 11 -20.13 -0.75 -5.41
CA THR A 11 -18.95 -0.43 -4.60
C THR A 11 -19.31 -0.62 -3.15
N PHE A 12 -18.52 -1.41 -2.42
CA PHE A 12 -18.62 -1.53 -0.97
C PHE A 12 -17.58 -0.61 -0.35
N GLU A 13 -18.03 0.30 0.50
CA GLU A 13 -17.16 1.25 1.18
C GLU A 13 -17.01 0.87 2.66
N ILE A 14 -15.78 0.88 3.15
CA ILE A 14 -15.44 0.48 4.52
C ILE A 14 -14.29 1.33 5.05
N SER A 15 -14.36 1.70 6.34
CA SER A 15 -13.32 2.47 7.01
C SER A 15 -12.52 1.60 7.98
N PHE A 16 -11.19 1.74 7.93
CA PHE A 16 -10.24 1.11 8.83
C PHE A 16 -9.57 2.18 9.69
N THR A 17 -10.05 2.31 10.93
CA THR A 17 -9.63 3.35 11.89
C THR A 17 -8.91 2.77 13.13
N LYS A 18 -8.37 1.56 13.01
CA LYS A 18 -7.79 0.78 14.11
C LYS A 18 -6.28 0.61 13.95
N GLU A 19 -5.58 0.23 15.01
CA GLU A 19 -4.23 -0.31 14.90
C GLU A 19 -4.21 -1.55 14.00
N VAL A 20 -3.13 -1.77 13.25
CA VAL A 20 -2.95 -2.95 12.40
C VAL A 20 -2.48 -4.11 13.26
N ASN A 21 -3.40 -4.96 13.68
CA ASN A 21 -3.13 -6.21 14.40
C ASN A 21 -4.01 -7.34 13.85
N TYR A 22 -3.81 -8.57 14.33
CA TYR A 22 -4.53 -9.72 13.80
C TYR A 22 -6.05 -9.57 13.91
N GLU A 23 -6.57 -9.14 15.07
CA GLU A 23 -8.01 -9.03 15.32
C GLU A 23 -8.67 -7.98 14.42
N SER A 24 -8.05 -6.80 14.28
CA SER A 24 -8.56 -5.71 13.45
C SER A 24 -8.55 -6.04 11.97
N ILE A 25 -7.49 -6.69 11.47
CA ILE A 25 -7.39 -7.13 10.08
C ILE A 25 -8.35 -8.29 9.82
N GLN A 26 -8.48 -9.25 10.74
CA GLN A 26 -9.43 -10.36 10.58
C GLN A 26 -10.87 -9.83 10.49
N GLU A 27 -11.23 -8.85 11.31
CA GLU A 27 -12.57 -8.23 11.23
C GLU A 27 -12.78 -7.47 9.92
N LEU A 28 -11.77 -6.72 9.46
CA LEU A 28 -11.80 -6.06 8.14
C LEU A 28 -12.02 -7.09 7.02
N CYS A 29 -11.22 -8.16 7.00
CA CYS A 29 -11.30 -9.22 6.01
C CYS A 29 -12.65 -9.91 6.02
N ARG A 30 -13.23 -10.18 7.19
CA ARG A 30 -14.56 -10.81 7.32
C ARG A 30 -15.66 -9.96 6.69
N GLN A 31 -15.61 -8.63 6.88
CA GLN A 31 -16.57 -7.71 6.27
C GLN A 31 -16.42 -7.66 4.74
N ILE A 32 -15.18 -7.63 4.25
CA ILE A 32 -14.90 -7.66 2.81
C ILE A 32 -15.31 -9.00 2.20
N ASP A 33 -15.02 -10.14 2.84
CA ASP A 33 -15.44 -11.46 2.38
C ASP A 33 -16.98 -11.54 2.29
N LEU A 34 -17.71 -11.00 3.26
CA LEU A 34 -19.16 -10.93 3.18
C LEU A 34 -19.63 -10.07 1.99
N ALA A 35 -19.00 -8.91 1.78
CA ALA A 35 -19.29 -8.05 0.63
C ALA A 35 -19.02 -8.74 -0.71
N VAL A 36 -17.89 -9.43 -0.83
CA VAL A 36 -17.45 -10.09 -2.08
C VAL A 36 -18.24 -11.38 -2.33
N ASP A 37 -18.36 -12.25 -1.32
CA ASP A 37 -18.87 -13.61 -1.53
C ASP A 37 -20.39 -13.70 -1.43
N TYR A 38 -21.01 -12.95 -0.52
CA TYR A 38 -22.47 -12.97 -0.38
C TYR A 38 -23.12 -11.90 -1.25
N TYR A 39 -22.71 -10.63 -1.07
CA TYR A 39 -23.32 -9.50 -1.76
C TYR A 39 -22.77 -9.23 -3.17
N LYS A 40 -21.72 -9.95 -3.59
CA LYS A 40 -21.15 -9.89 -4.93
C LYS A 40 -20.67 -8.49 -5.35
N TYR A 41 -20.18 -7.69 -4.40
CA TYR A 41 -19.49 -6.43 -4.70
C TYR A 41 -18.21 -6.70 -5.50
N THR A 42 -18.00 -5.93 -6.56
CA THR A 42 -16.83 -6.05 -7.45
C THR A 42 -15.81 -4.93 -7.24
N GLN A 43 -16.11 -3.98 -6.36
CA GLN A 43 -15.18 -2.93 -5.95
C GLN A 43 -15.29 -2.70 -4.46
N ILE A 44 -14.13 -2.62 -3.78
CA ILE A 44 -14.01 -2.26 -2.38
C ILE A 44 -13.30 -0.91 -2.29
N THR A 45 -13.88 0.04 -1.59
CA THR A 45 -13.23 1.30 -1.24
C THR A 45 -12.88 1.27 0.24
N LEU A 46 -11.58 1.27 0.53
CA LEU A 46 -11.02 1.20 1.87
C LEU A 46 -10.50 2.58 2.29
N ASN A 47 -11.22 3.23 3.19
CA ASN A 47 -10.77 4.45 3.86
C ASN A 47 -9.84 4.08 5.03
N ILE A 48 -8.65 4.67 5.11
CA ILE A 48 -7.59 4.28 6.05
C ILE A 48 -7.24 5.48 6.92
N ASN A 49 -7.34 5.29 8.23
CA ASN A 49 -6.88 6.22 9.26
C ASN A 49 -6.28 5.43 10.42
N SER A 50 -5.01 5.10 10.34
CA SER A 50 -4.39 4.15 11.26
C SER A 50 -2.94 4.52 11.60
N PRO A 51 -2.53 4.33 12.86
CA PRO A 51 -1.13 4.50 13.26
C PRO A 51 -0.22 3.38 12.72
N GLY A 52 -0.78 2.37 12.05
CA GLY A 52 -0.06 1.16 11.64
C GLY A 52 -0.07 0.11 12.73
N GLY A 53 0.95 -0.76 12.74
CA GLY A 53 1.02 -1.90 13.66
C GLY A 53 1.89 -3.03 13.12
N GLU A 54 1.46 -4.26 13.33
CA GLU A 54 2.25 -5.47 13.18
C GLU A 54 2.43 -5.93 11.72
N LEU A 55 3.66 -6.29 11.35
CA LEU A 55 3.98 -6.84 10.02
C LEU A 55 3.24 -8.15 9.73
N ALA A 56 3.03 -9.00 10.74
CA ALA A 56 2.31 -10.26 10.55
C ALA A 56 0.86 -10.04 10.10
N ALA A 57 0.17 -9.06 10.69
CA ALA A 57 -1.19 -8.68 10.31
C ALA A 57 -1.23 -8.08 8.89
N LEU A 58 -0.24 -7.26 8.52
CA LEU A 58 -0.11 -6.74 7.15
C LEU A 58 0.10 -7.86 6.12
N LYS A 59 0.93 -8.88 6.43
CA LYS A 59 1.12 -10.04 5.53
C LYS A 59 -0.18 -10.81 5.34
N HIS A 60 -0.97 -10.98 6.40
CA HIS A 60 -2.28 -11.61 6.30
C HIS A 60 -3.24 -10.79 5.41
N TYR A 61 -3.26 -9.46 5.58
CA TYR A 61 -4.04 -8.56 4.72
C TYR A 61 -3.62 -8.67 3.25
N LEU A 62 -2.31 -8.67 2.94
CA LEU A 62 -1.79 -8.84 1.59
C LEU A 62 -2.22 -10.18 0.96
N PHE A 63 -2.21 -11.26 1.73
CA PHE A 63 -2.71 -12.55 1.27
C PHE A 63 -4.20 -12.52 0.90
N MET A 64 -5.02 -11.88 1.73
CA MET A 64 -6.46 -11.74 1.46
C MET A 64 -6.75 -10.84 0.25
N LEU A 65 -6.01 -9.74 0.11
CA LEU A 65 -6.05 -8.87 -1.07
C LEU A 65 -5.86 -9.64 -2.38
N ASN A 66 -4.88 -10.54 -2.44
CA ASN A 66 -4.64 -11.36 -3.63
C ASN A 66 -5.84 -12.26 -3.94
N LYS A 67 -6.44 -12.87 -2.91
CA LYS A 67 -7.66 -13.69 -3.09
C LYS A 67 -8.84 -12.89 -3.63
N TRP A 68 -9.07 -11.66 -3.16
CA TRP A 68 -10.15 -10.83 -3.69
C TRP A 68 -9.90 -10.44 -5.14
N ARG A 69 -8.65 -10.13 -5.50
CA ARG A 69 -8.27 -9.82 -6.88
C ARG A 69 -8.40 -11.02 -7.82
N GLU A 70 -8.09 -12.23 -7.36
CA GLU A 70 -8.33 -13.47 -8.12
C GLU A 70 -9.82 -13.66 -8.43
N LYS A 71 -10.71 -13.12 -7.58
CA LYS A 71 -12.17 -13.07 -7.82
C LYS A 71 -12.62 -11.88 -8.68
N GLY A 72 -11.70 -11.08 -9.21
CA GLY A 72 -11.99 -9.92 -10.06
C GLY A 72 -12.45 -8.67 -9.30
N VAL A 73 -12.15 -8.59 -8.00
CA VAL A 73 -12.53 -7.44 -7.16
C VAL A 73 -11.46 -6.34 -7.26
N ASN A 74 -11.89 -5.11 -7.57
CA ASN A 74 -11.04 -3.92 -7.57
C ASN A 74 -10.92 -3.32 -6.16
N ILE A 75 -9.71 -2.94 -5.75
CA ILE A 75 -9.43 -2.39 -4.42
C ILE A 75 -8.99 -0.94 -4.55
N VAL A 76 -9.83 -0.03 -4.08
CA VAL A 76 -9.53 1.41 -3.95
C VAL A 76 -9.08 1.69 -2.52
N THR A 77 -8.00 2.43 -2.34
CA THR A 77 -7.50 2.84 -1.01
C THR A 77 -7.48 4.35 -0.89
N ILE A 78 -7.96 4.87 0.25
CA ILE A 78 -8.05 6.30 0.51
C ILE A 78 -7.46 6.59 1.89
N GLY A 79 -6.39 7.37 1.97
CA GLY A 79 -5.87 7.87 3.24
C GLY A 79 -6.65 9.08 3.73
N GLU A 80 -7.11 9.06 4.99
CA GLU A 80 -7.93 10.13 5.58
C GLU A 80 -7.13 11.16 6.37
N VAL A 81 -6.84 10.88 7.64
CA VAL A 81 -6.23 11.85 8.56
C VAL A 81 -4.77 11.51 8.84
N SER A 82 -4.51 10.33 9.40
CA SER A 82 -3.16 9.87 9.71
C SER A 82 -2.98 8.43 9.24
N VAL A 83 -2.00 8.20 8.39
CA VAL A 83 -1.71 6.89 7.82
C VAL A 83 -0.22 6.59 8.00
N ALA A 84 0.11 5.77 9.00
CA ALA A 84 1.50 5.53 9.38
C ALA A 84 1.90 4.05 9.29
N SER A 85 3.18 3.79 9.05
CA SER A 85 3.79 2.46 9.15
C SER A 85 3.08 1.41 8.27
N ALA A 86 2.67 0.28 8.85
CA ALA A 86 1.87 -0.75 8.18
C ALA A 86 0.63 -0.20 7.47
N ALA A 87 -0.02 0.86 7.99
CA ALA A 87 -1.18 1.46 7.32
C ALA A 87 -0.79 2.24 6.06
N ALA A 88 0.38 2.88 6.05
CA ALA A 88 0.91 3.53 4.85
C ALA A 88 1.16 2.51 3.75
N LEU A 89 1.54 1.29 4.12
CA LEU A 89 1.68 0.18 3.18
C LEU A 89 0.33 -0.34 2.71
N MET A 90 -0.65 -0.51 3.61
CA MET A 90 -2.03 -0.85 3.21
C MET A 90 -2.57 0.10 2.15
N LEU A 91 -2.32 1.41 2.32
CA LEU A 91 -2.67 2.43 1.34
C LEU A 91 -1.98 2.20 -0.02
N CYS A 92 -0.69 1.81 -0.02
CA CYS A 92 0.07 1.51 -1.23
C CYS A 92 -0.42 0.23 -1.96
N LEU A 93 -1.08 -0.67 -1.25
CA LEU A 93 -1.55 -1.97 -1.74
C LEU A 93 -2.91 -1.90 -2.47
N GLY A 94 -3.51 -0.72 -2.63
CA GLY A 94 -4.63 -0.51 -3.56
C GLY A 94 -4.25 -0.81 -5.01
N ASP A 95 -5.25 -0.96 -5.89
CA ASP A 95 -5.04 -1.17 -7.31
C ASP A 95 -4.45 0.07 -7.99
N PHE A 96 -3.72 -0.16 -9.09
CA PHE A 96 -3.06 0.89 -9.85
C PHE A 96 -4.06 1.97 -10.29
N GLY A 97 -3.70 3.25 -10.10
CA GLY A 97 -4.60 4.37 -10.36
C GLY A 97 -5.81 4.47 -9.40
N SER A 98 -5.86 3.68 -8.34
CA SER A 98 -6.94 3.64 -7.35
C SER A 98 -6.47 3.91 -5.92
N ARG A 99 -5.42 4.72 -5.76
CA ARG A 99 -4.78 5.04 -4.48
C ARG A 99 -4.81 6.55 -4.27
N TYR A 100 -5.53 6.98 -3.24
CA TYR A 100 -5.84 8.39 -3.01
C TYR A 100 -5.55 8.80 -1.58
N CYS A 101 -5.35 10.09 -1.34
CA CYS A 101 -5.34 10.69 -0.01
C CYS A 101 -6.00 12.05 -0.06
N TYR A 102 -6.53 12.49 1.08
CA TYR A 102 -6.99 13.87 1.18
C TYR A 102 -5.81 14.84 1.22
N PRO A 103 -6.02 16.11 0.81
CA PRO A 103 -5.00 17.15 0.87
C PRO A 103 -4.52 17.50 2.28
N HIS A 104 -5.03 16.86 3.33
CA HIS A 104 -4.62 17.09 4.72
C HIS A 104 -4.12 15.81 5.41
N THR A 105 -4.06 14.70 4.68
CA THR A 105 -3.62 13.41 5.22
C THR A 105 -2.13 13.48 5.54
N ASN A 106 -1.78 13.14 6.78
CA ASN A 106 -0.39 12.92 7.16
C ASN A 106 -0.01 11.46 6.91
N ILE A 107 1.05 11.25 6.14
CA ILE A 107 1.51 9.91 5.76
C ILE A 107 2.93 9.74 6.25
N LEU A 108 3.14 8.70 7.04
CA LEU A 108 4.42 8.40 7.65
C LEU A 108 4.86 7.00 7.27
N PHE A 109 5.87 6.92 6.41
CA PHE A 109 6.63 5.69 6.22
C PHE A 109 7.72 5.64 7.28
N HIS A 110 7.70 4.62 8.13
CA HIS A 110 8.79 4.38 9.08
C HIS A 110 8.97 2.88 9.29
N TYR A 111 10.19 2.49 9.64
CA TYR A 111 10.51 1.10 9.95
C TYR A 111 9.90 0.64 11.27
N ALA A 112 9.76 -0.67 11.42
CA ALA A 112 9.21 -1.25 12.64
C ALA A 112 10.05 -0.78 13.84
N ARG A 113 9.41 -0.08 14.79
CA ARG A 113 10.09 0.37 16.01
C ARG A 113 9.87 -0.67 17.10
N LEU A 114 10.94 -0.97 17.84
CA LEU A 114 10.85 -1.78 19.04
C LEU A 114 10.11 -0.97 20.13
N ALA A 115 8.94 -1.44 20.53
CA ALA A 115 8.27 -0.97 21.74
C ALA A 115 8.58 -1.93 22.90
N GLY A 116 9.03 -1.41 24.05
CA GLY A 116 9.04 -2.17 25.31
C GLY A 116 10.18 -3.18 25.53
N VAL A 117 11.36 -3.00 24.92
CA VAL A 117 12.49 -3.91 25.19
C VAL A 117 13.08 -3.62 26.57
N SER A 118 12.74 -4.46 27.54
CA SER A 118 13.39 -4.48 28.85
C SER A 118 14.64 -5.37 28.82
N ASN A 119 15.69 -4.96 29.55
CA ASN A 119 17.00 -5.62 29.61
C ASN A 119 17.78 -5.63 28.28
N LEU A 120 18.08 -4.44 27.75
CA LEU A 120 18.95 -4.25 26.59
C LEU A 120 20.42 -4.55 26.95
N THR A 121 21.01 -5.58 26.35
CA THR A 121 22.47 -5.76 26.30
C THR A 121 23.00 -5.38 24.91
N SER A 122 24.31 -5.16 24.76
CA SER A 122 24.92 -4.84 23.46
C SER A 122 24.70 -5.94 22.41
N GLU A 123 24.80 -7.20 22.84
CA GLU A 123 24.55 -8.38 22.01
C GLU A 123 23.08 -8.46 21.58
N LYS A 124 22.15 -8.33 22.53
CA LYS A 124 20.71 -8.37 22.24
C LYS A 124 20.27 -7.18 21.37
N SER A 125 20.86 -6.01 21.57
CA SER A 125 20.66 -4.84 20.70
C SER A 125 21.11 -5.11 19.27
N THR A 126 22.25 -5.79 19.08
CA THR A 126 22.79 -6.11 17.75
C THR A 126 21.94 -7.14 17.02
N GLU A 127 21.48 -8.17 17.74
CA GLU A 127 20.59 -9.20 17.21
C GLU A 127 19.23 -8.61 16.81
N LEU A 128 18.60 -7.84 17.70
CA LEU A 128 17.33 -7.16 17.43
C LEU A 128 17.44 -6.20 16.23
N SER A 129 18.54 -5.46 16.10
CA SER A 129 18.75 -4.56 14.95
C SER A 129 18.80 -5.33 13.62
N LYS A 130 19.40 -6.52 13.61
CA LYS A 130 19.44 -7.39 12.42
C LYS A 130 18.06 -7.96 12.09
N GLU A 131 17.28 -8.33 13.09
CA GLU A 131 15.91 -8.83 12.88
C GLU A 131 14.99 -7.76 12.32
N LEU A 132 15.04 -6.54 12.86
CA LEU A 132 14.29 -5.40 12.33
C LEU A 132 14.68 -5.11 10.88
N SER A 133 15.98 -5.00 10.60
CA SER A 133 16.45 -4.74 9.23
C SER A 133 16.00 -5.81 8.24
N LYS A 134 15.94 -7.08 8.65
CA LYS A 134 15.38 -8.16 7.81
C LYS A 134 13.87 -8.01 7.60
N ALA A 135 13.13 -7.68 8.65
CA ALA A 135 11.68 -7.48 8.58
C ALA A 135 11.33 -6.29 7.66
N ASP A 136 12.10 -5.22 7.77
CA ASP A 136 12.02 -4.02 6.93
C ASP A 136 12.32 -4.34 5.45
N ASP A 137 13.40 -5.08 5.18
CA ASP A 137 13.76 -5.51 3.83
C ASP A 137 12.70 -6.44 3.22
N GLU A 138 12.16 -7.36 4.01
CA GLU A 138 11.10 -8.27 3.59
C GLU A 138 9.82 -7.50 3.25
N LEU A 139 9.44 -6.55 4.10
CA LEU A 139 8.29 -5.67 3.92
C LEU A 139 8.41 -4.86 2.62
N LEU A 140 9.56 -4.21 2.38
CA LEU A 140 9.82 -3.46 1.16
C LEU A 140 9.82 -4.36 -0.08
N THR A 141 10.35 -5.58 0.06
CA THR A 141 10.36 -6.56 -1.02
C THR A 141 8.94 -6.99 -1.39
N LEU A 142 8.10 -7.33 -0.41
CA LEU A 142 6.70 -7.72 -0.64
C LEU A 142 5.91 -6.61 -1.32
N VAL A 143 6.01 -5.38 -0.83
CA VAL A 143 5.26 -4.23 -1.36
C VAL A 143 5.76 -3.87 -2.76
N SER A 144 7.08 -3.86 -3.00
CA SER A 144 7.63 -3.61 -4.34
C SER A 144 7.28 -4.70 -5.35
N GLN A 145 7.27 -5.98 -4.95
CA GLN A 145 6.79 -7.09 -5.78
C GLN A 145 5.32 -6.91 -6.14
N HIS A 146 4.49 -6.56 -5.16
CA HIS A 146 3.07 -6.33 -5.36
C HIS A 146 2.84 -5.24 -6.41
N ILE A 147 3.40 -4.05 -6.17
CA ILE A 147 3.26 -2.90 -7.05
C ILE A 147 3.75 -3.25 -8.47
N SER A 148 4.98 -3.79 -8.60
CA SER A 148 5.57 -4.12 -9.91
C SER A 148 4.77 -5.16 -10.72
N LYS A 149 4.23 -6.20 -10.07
CA LYS A 149 3.41 -7.21 -10.74
C LYS A 149 2.14 -6.60 -11.33
N HIS A 150 1.47 -5.71 -10.59
CA HIS A 150 0.23 -5.06 -11.04
C HIS A 150 0.46 -4.04 -12.17
N ILE A 151 1.66 -3.47 -12.28
CA ILE A 151 2.04 -2.57 -13.36
C ILE A 151 2.44 -3.34 -14.62
N SER A 152 3.19 -4.43 -14.48
CA SER A 152 3.73 -5.19 -15.63
C SER A 152 2.68 -5.84 -16.54
N GLY A 153 1.41 -5.97 -16.09
CA GLY A 153 0.29 -6.42 -16.90
C GLY A 153 -0.27 -5.38 -17.88
N HIS A 154 0.16 -4.11 -17.76
CA HIS A 154 -0.27 -3.01 -18.61
C HIS A 154 0.95 -2.38 -19.30
N PHE A 155 1.02 -2.45 -20.63
CA PHE A 155 2.08 -1.78 -21.40
C PHE A 155 1.79 -0.27 -21.44
N TYR A 156 2.67 0.54 -20.87
CA TYR A 156 2.56 2.00 -20.97
C TYR A 156 3.74 2.63 -21.72
N PRO A 157 3.47 3.54 -22.68
CA PRO A 157 4.47 4.44 -23.24
C PRO A 157 5.00 5.39 -22.15
N LEU A 158 6.33 5.53 -22.07
CA LEU A 158 7.07 6.37 -21.11
C LEU A 158 6.75 7.89 -21.21
N ASP A 159 5.90 8.28 -22.14
CA ASP A 159 5.61 9.64 -22.58
C ASP A 159 4.41 10.30 -21.87
N THR A 160 3.61 9.56 -21.09
CA THR A 160 2.45 10.12 -20.34
C THR A 160 2.74 10.52 -18.90
N LEU A 161 3.95 10.30 -18.39
CA LEU A 161 4.29 10.57 -16.98
C LEU A 161 5.14 11.84 -16.86
N LYS A 162 4.48 12.93 -16.44
CA LYS A 162 5.13 14.18 -16.05
C LYS A 162 5.13 14.32 -14.53
N ILE A 163 6.31 14.21 -13.92
CA ILE A 163 6.62 14.92 -12.66
C ILE A 163 7.57 16.06 -13.01
N GLU A 164 7.15 17.30 -12.78
CA GLU A 164 8.07 18.43 -12.80
C GLU A 164 8.75 18.54 -11.44
N GLY A 165 10.03 18.19 -11.38
CA GLY A 165 10.84 18.38 -10.17
C GLY A 165 12.17 17.66 -10.07
N LYS A 166 12.53 16.77 -11.01
CA LYS A 166 13.90 16.35 -11.43
C LYS A 166 13.72 15.32 -12.56
N LYS A 167 13.91 15.78 -13.80
CA LYS A 167 13.59 15.08 -15.06
C LYS A 167 14.12 13.64 -15.11
N PHE A 168 13.24 12.66 -15.38
CA PHE A 168 13.63 11.37 -15.93
C PHE A 168 13.84 11.51 -17.44
N THR A 169 15.06 11.24 -17.92
CA THR A 169 15.37 11.11 -19.36
C THR A 169 15.22 9.67 -19.80
N LYS A 170 14.44 9.48 -20.88
CA LYS A 170 14.12 8.24 -21.60
C LYS A 170 15.29 7.24 -21.63
N LYS A 171 15.14 6.10 -20.95
CA LYS A 171 15.90 4.87 -21.21
C LYS A 171 14.91 3.77 -21.60
N GLU A 172 15.27 3.02 -22.63
CA GLU A 172 14.48 1.93 -23.23
C GLU A 172 13.90 0.95 -22.20
N ARG A 173 12.77 0.32 -22.57
CA ARG A 173 11.99 -0.71 -21.83
C ARG A 173 12.72 -1.29 -20.61
N MET A 174 12.32 -0.82 -19.43
CA MET A 174 12.78 -1.34 -18.15
C MET A 174 12.17 -2.73 -17.89
N SER A 175 13.00 -3.72 -17.50
CA SER A 175 12.50 -5.05 -17.15
C SER A 175 11.70 -5.02 -15.84
N ALA A 176 10.79 -5.98 -15.63
CA ALA A 176 10.01 -6.08 -14.38
C ALA A 176 10.88 -6.11 -13.12
N GLN A 177 12.04 -6.77 -13.20
CA GLN A 177 13.04 -6.80 -12.11
C GLN A 177 13.65 -5.42 -11.85
N SER A 178 13.94 -4.66 -12.92
CA SER A 178 14.50 -3.31 -12.80
C SER A 178 13.47 -2.33 -12.22
N LEU A 179 12.20 -2.47 -12.61
CA LEU A 179 11.07 -1.72 -12.07
C LEU A 179 10.87 -2.01 -10.57
N GLN A 180 10.84 -3.30 -10.20
CA GLN A 180 10.76 -3.71 -8.81
C GLN A 180 11.90 -3.12 -7.97
N LYS A 181 13.14 -3.16 -8.49
CA LYS A 181 14.31 -2.59 -7.80
C LYS A 181 14.16 -1.08 -7.60
N LEU A 182 13.71 -0.35 -8.62
CA LEU A 182 13.44 1.10 -8.52
C LEU A 182 12.39 1.41 -7.46
N ILE A 183 11.25 0.71 -7.49
CA ILE A 183 10.18 0.88 -6.49
C ILE A 183 10.72 0.59 -5.09
N LYS A 184 11.48 -0.50 -4.91
CA LYS A 184 12.08 -0.84 -3.62
C LYS A 184 13.00 0.29 -3.13
N THR A 185 13.85 0.84 -4.00
CA THR A 185 14.77 1.94 -3.64
C THR A 185 14.03 3.22 -3.27
N GLU A 186 12.96 3.59 -3.97
CA GLU A 186 12.21 4.80 -3.62
C GLU A 186 11.38 4.60 -2.35
N LEU A 187 10.80 3.41 -2.12
CA LEU A 187 10.18 3.10 -0.83
C LEU A 187 11.21 3.15 0.30
N ASP A 188 12.38 2.53 0.15
CA ASP A 188 13.47 2.58 1.12
C ASP A 188 13.86 4.04 1.47
N ARG A 189 13.97 4.92 0.47
CA ARG A 189 14.19 6.36 0.73
C ARG A 189 13.09 7.01 1.56
N LEU A 190 11.82 6.70 1.30
CA LEU A 190 10.70 7.23 2.06
C LEU A 190 10.72 6.77 3.52
N PHE A 191 11.09 5.50 3.75
CA PHE A 191 11.19 4.90 5.08
C PHE A 191 12.42 5.39 5.87
N VAL A 192 13.59 5.52 5.22
CA VAL A 192 14.84 5.98 5.87
C VAL A 192 14.76 7.43 6.30
N LEU A 193 14.05 8.27 5.55
CA LEU A 193 13.95 9.71 5.84
C LEU A 193 12.93 10.04 6.93
N ASP A 194 12.23 9.06 7.52
CA ASP A 194 11.07 9.27 8.39
C ASP A 194 10.11 10.32 7.77
N ASN A 195 9.98 10.28 6.44
CA ASN A 195 9.52 11.42 5.67
C ASN A 195 8.02 11.60 5.91
N ARG A 196 7.66 12.71 6.55
CA ARG A 196 6.28 13.18 6.61
C ARG A 196 5.93 13.79 5.26
N ILE A 197 4.98 13.19 4.56
CA ILE A 197 4.42 13.81 3.37
C ILE A 197 3.34 14.79 3.85
N GLU A 198 3.66 16.08 3.81
CA GLU A 198 2.75 17.13 4.26
C GLU A 198 1.50 17.24 3.34
N PRO A 199 0.33 17.61 3.91
CA PRO A 199 -0.93 17.94 3.24
C PRO A 199 -0.84 18.51 1.81
N THR A 200 0.00 19.52 1.61
CA THR A 200 0.14 20.24 0.33
C THR A 200 0.79 19.40 -0.77
N ALA A 201 1.56 18.37 -0.42
CA ALA A 201 2.12 17.38 -1.34
C ALA A 201 1.18 16.17 -1.59
N ALA A 202 0.19 15.96 -0.72
CA ALA A 202 -0.75 14.83 -0.77
C ALA A 202 -1.91 15.00 -1.76
N LYS A 203 -2.09 16.19 -2.38
CA LYS A 203 -3.08 16.43 -3.46
C LYS A 203 -2.94 15.48 -4.65
N SER A 204 -1.81 14.80 -4.73
CA SER A 204 -1.50 13.76 -5.69
C SER A 204 -0.69 12.69 -4.96
N PHE A 205 -1.32 11.94 -4.04
CA PHE A 205 -0.77 10.66 -3.53
C PHE A 205 -0.73 9.55 -4.61
N LEU A 206 -0.55 9.97 -5.85
CA LEU A 206 0.05 9.22 -6.92
C LEU A 206 1.58 9.13 -6.68
N LEU A 207 2.14 9.24 -5.47
CA LEU A 207 3.60 9.21 -5.32
C LEU A 207 4.19 7.90 -5.87
N ILE A 208 3.50 6.76 -5.66
CA ILE A 208 3.89 5.48 -6.28
C ILE A 208 3.42 5.38 -7.74
N ASP A 209 2.27 5.94 -8.10
CA ASP A 209 1.78 5.96 -9.49
C ASP A 209 2.57 6.95 -10.39
N HIS A 210 3.30 7.90 -9.81
CA HIS A 210 4.13 8.92 -10.46
C HIS A 210 5.64 8.60 -10.36
N ILE A 211 6.10 7.80 -9.38
CA ILE A 211 7.44 7.18 -9.43
C ILE A 211 7.58 6.31 -10.69
N LEU A 212 6.45 5.86 -11.23
CA LEU A 212 6.32 5.12 -12.48
C LEU A 212 6.21 6.07 -13.66
#